data_AF-A0A9X1B2W7-F1
#
_entry.id   AF-A0A9X1B2W7-F1
#
_cell.length_a   1.000
_cell.length_b   1.000
_cell.length_c   1.000
_cell.angle_alpha   90.00
_cell.angle_beta   90.00
_cell.angle_gamma   90.00
#
_symmetry.space_group_name_H-M   'P 1'
#
loop_
_entity.id
_entity.type
_entity.pdbx_description
1 polymer ?
#
loop_
_entity_poly.entity_id
_entity_poly.type
_entity_poly.pdbx_seq_one_letter_code
_entity_poly.pdbx_strand_id
1 'polypeptide(L)'
;MKGFPSGAITITVKPGDTGNCAISPCRVLFEMPPGTADYQVLGNQVDFGRYPAGKTVNLGNFYEPIAIEVVGAKVPKTYVYIPVDW
;
A
#
# COMPACT_ATOMS: atom_id res chain seq x y z
N MET A 1 -16.53 -3.81 25.37
CA MET A 1 -15.32 -3.94 24.52
C MET A 1 -15.63 -4.95 23.42
N LYS A 2 -15.97 -4.51 22.20
CA LYS A 2 -16.09 -5.43 21.05
C LYS A 2 -14.69 -5.58 20.45
N GLY A 3 -14.09 -6.76 20.61
CA GLY A 3 -12.91 -7.13 19.85
C GLY A 3 -13.29 -7.28 18.39
N PHE A 4 -12.71 -6.45 17.52
CA PHE A 4 -12.80 -6.63 16.08
C PHE A 4 -11.79 -7.70 15.66
N PRO A 5 -12.21 -8.83 15.06
CA PRO A 5 -11.30 -9.87 14.63
C PRO A 5 -10.34 -9.30 13.58
N SER A 6 -9.07 -9.62 13.75
CA SER A 6 -7.86 -9.12 13.07
C SER A 6 -7.75 -9.43 11.56
N GLY A 7 -8.86 -9.55 10.83
CA GLY A 7 -8.88 -9.89 9.40
C GLY A 7 -9.17 -8.72 8.44
N ALA A 8 -9.70 -7.59 8.93
CA ALA A 8 -10.13 -6.45 8.11
C ALA A 8 -9.12 -5.28 8.05
N ILE A 9 -7.99 -5.41 8.75
CA ILE A 9 -7.05 -4.30 9.05
C ILE A 9 -5.83 -4.35 8.14
N THR A 10 -5.62 -5.38 7.31
CA THR A 10 -4.43 -5.47 6.46
C THR A 10 -4.79 -5.92 5.05
N ILE A 11 -4.22 -5.24 4.06
CA ILE A 11 -4.29 -5.62 2.66
C ILE A 11 -2.88 -5.74 2.09
N THR A 12 -2.70 -6.72 1.20
CA THR A 12 -1.51 -6.83 0.36
C THR A 12 -1.92 -6.55 -1.07
N VAL A 13 -1.20 -5.65 -1.73
CA VAL A 13 -1.42 -5.29 -3.14
C VAL A 13 -0.09 -5.26 -3.89
N LYS A 14 -0.14 -5.36 -5.22
CA LYS A 14 1.04 -5.24 -6.09
C LYS A 14 0.80 -4.19 -7.20
N PRO A 15 1.80 -3.85 -8.03
CA PRO A 15 1.64 -2.86 -9.08
C PRO A 15 0.44 -3.15 -10.00
N GLY A 16 -0.45 -2.17 -10.15
CA GLY A 16 -1.66 -2.24 -10.98
C GLY A 16 -2.90 -2.79 -10.28
N ASP A 17 -2.78 -3.30 -9.06
CA ASP A 17 -3.95 -3.73 -8.30
C ASP A 17 -4.83 -2.55 -7.89
N THR A 18 -6.10 -2.87 -7.62
CA THR A 18 -7.00 -2.02 -6.86
C THR A 18 -7.50 -2.81 -5.66
N GLY A 19 -7.09 -2.38 -4.46
CA GLY A 19 -7.47 -2.98 -3.19
C GLY A 19 -8.59 -2.19 -2.48
N ASN A 20 -9.40 -2.88 -1.69
CA ASN A 20 -10.42 -2.27 -0.85
C ASN A 20 -10.27 -2.80 0.59
N CYS A 21 -10.03 -1.91 1.54
CA CYS A 21 -10.08 -2.25 2.95
C CYS A 21 -11.52 -2.18 3.47
N ALA A 22 -11.85 -3.02 4.45
CA ALA A 22 -13.20 -3.04 5.01
C ALA A 22 -13.38 -2.04 6.16
N ILE A 23 -12.30 -1.61 6.83
CA ILE A 23 -12.30 -0.65 7.93
C ILE A 23 -11.04 0.25 7.89
N SER A 24 -11.07 1.31 8.69
CA SER A 24 -9.96 2.25 8.90
C SER A 24 -9.49 2.22 10.37
N PRO A 25 -8.17 2.33 10.65
CA PRO A 25 -7.08 2.42 9.69
C PRO A 25 -6.80 1.06 9.03
N CYS A 26 -6.26 1.11 7.81
CA CYS A 26 -5.82 -0.07 7.06
C CYS A 26 -4.31 -0.12 6.92
N ARG A 27 -3.72 -1.23 7.33
CA ARG A 27 -2.32 -1.57 7.07
C ARG A 27 -2.15 -2.00 5.62
N VAL A 28 -1.22 -1.36 4.92
CA VAL A 28 -0.95 -1.67 3.51
C VAL A 28 0.41 -2.32 3.38
N LEU A 29 0.39 -3.58 2.93
CA LEU A 29 1.56 -4.30 2.44
C LEU A 29 1.62 -4.16 0.92
N PHE A 30 2.80 -3.97 0.37
CA PHE A 30 3.01 -3.77 -1.06
C PHE A 30 4.07 -4.73 -1.59
N GLU A 31 3.74 -5.50 -2.61
CA GLU A 31 4.70 -6.37 -3.32
C GLU A 31 5.50 -5.52 -4.32
N MET A 32 6.75 -5.22 -4.00
CA MET A 32 7.61 -4.43 -4.88
C MET A 32 7.83 -5.16 -6.21
N PRO A 33 7.85 -4.43 -7.36
CA PRO A 33 8.15 -5.03 -8.64
C PRO A 33 9.53 -5.70 -8.66
N PRO A 34 9.75 -6.68 -9.57
CA PRO A 34 11.05 -7.31 -9.71
C PRO A 34 12.13 -6.31 -10.15
N GLY A 35 13.38 -6.62 -9.83
CA GLY A 35 14.53 -5.76 -10.09
C GLY A 35 15.71 -6.13 -9.20
N THR A 36 16.80 -5.38 -9.34
CA THR A 36 18.07 -5.63 -8.63
C THR A 36 18.45 -4.49 -7.68
N ALA A 37 17.66 -3.41 -7.62
CA ALA A 37 17.93 -2.22 -6.83
C ALA A 37 16.69 -1.80 -6.02
N ASP A 38 16.86 -0.80 -5.15
CA ASP A 38 15.75 -0.21 -4.42
C ASP A 38 15.00 0.81 -5.28
N TYR A 39 13.67 0.80 -5.20
CA TYR A 39 12.81 1.80 -5.83
C TYR A 39 12.26 2.79 -4.80
N GLN A 40 12.16 4.06 -5.20
CA GLN A 40 11.39 5.04 -4.44
C GLN A 40 9.90 4.76 -4.61
N VAL A 41 9.16 4.81 -3.51
CA VAL A 41 7.72 4.63 -3.48
C VAL A 41 7.07 5.93 -3.01
N LEU A 42 6.10 6.41 -3.78
CA LEU A 42 5.27 7.54 -3.42
C LEU A 42 3.86 7.06 -3.05
N GLY A 43 3.26 7.66 -2.04
CA GLY A 43 1.86 7.52 -1.69
C GLY A 43 1.16 8.86 -1.78
N ASN A 44 0.18 9.02 -2.68
CA ASN A 44 -0.46 10.31 -2.96
C ASN A 44 0.57 11.44 -3.23
N GLN A 45 1.67 11.12 -3.94
CA GLN A 45 2.81 12.00 -4.23
C GLN A 45 3.70 12.37 -3.02
N VAL A 46 3.46 11.79 -1.84
CA VAL A 46 4.34 11.90 -0.68
C VAL A 46 5.38 10.78 -0.71
N ASP A 47 6.64 11.10 -0.44
CA ASP A 47 7.72 10.11 -0.38
C ASP A 47 7.58 9.20 0.84
N PHE A 48 7.39 7.89 0.59
CA PHE A 48 7.32 6.87 1.64
C PHE A 48 8.68 6.21 1.91
N GLY A 49 9.65 6.44 1.04
CA GLY A 49 11.00 5.93 1.13
C GLY A 49 11.39 5.02 -0.03
N ARG A 50 12.54 4.37 0.13
CA ARG A 50 13.11 3.44 -0.84
C ARG A 50 13.01 2.03 -0.31
N TYR A 51 12.59 1.11 -1.18
CA TYR A 51 12.34 -0.28 -0.81
C TYR A 51 12.96 -1.25 -1.82
N PRO A 52 13.47 -2.41 -1.36
CA PRO A 52 14.11 -3.38 -2.21
C PRO A 52 13.14 -4.02 -3.20
N ALA A 53 13.56 -4.15 -4.46
CA ALA A 53 12.81 -4.86 -5.49
C ALA A 53 12.48 -6.32 -5.10
N GLY A 54 11.34 -6.81 -5.57
CA GLY A 54 10.90 -8.20 -5.38
C GLY A 54 10.57 -8.59 -3.93
N LYS A 55 10.43 -7.63 -3.01
CA LYS A 55 10.04 -7.86 -1.61
C LYS A 55 8.65 -7.33 -1.33
N THR A 56 7.92 -8.02 -0.45
CA THR A 56 6.74 -7.45 0.19
C THR A 56 7.18 -6.51 1.31
N VAL A 57 6.77 -5.25 1.24
CA VAL A 57 7.14 -4.20 2.20
C VAL A 57 5.90 -3.68 2.91
N ASN A 58 6.07 -3.21 4.13
CA ASN A 58 4.99 -2.56 4.89
C ASN A 58 5.06 -1.05 4.65
N LEU A 59 4.06 -0.48 3.96
CA LEU A 59 4.00 0.95 3.69
C LEU A 59 3.42 1.75 4.86
N GLY A 60 2.77 1.08 5.82
CA GLY A 60 2.22 1.70 7.03
C GLY A 60 0.73 1.45 7.20
N ASN A 61 0.13 2.23 8.09
CA ASN A 61 -1.32 2.23 8.34
C ASN A 61 -1.90 3.56 7.86
N PHE A 62 -2.99 3.50 7.10
CA PHE A 62 -3.60 4.65 6.46
C PHE A 62 -5.07 4.77 6.87
N TYR A 63 -5.53 6.01 7.04
CA TYR A 63 -6.91 6.32 7.37
C TYR A 63 -7.73 6.76 6.16
N GLU A 64 -7.04 7.14 5.08
CA GLU A 64 -7.61 7.69 3.86
C GLU A 64 -7.14 6.86 2.64
N PRO A 65 -7.87 6.90 1.52
CA PRO A 65 -7.45 6.23 0.29
C PRO A 65 -6.05 6.64 -0.17
N ILE A 66 -5.34 5.68 -0.77
CA ILE A 66 -3.97 5.90 -1.21
C ILE A 66 -3.71 5.39 -2.62
N ALA A 67 -3.05 6.23 -3.41
CA ALA A 67 -2.47 5.89 -4.70
C ALA A 67 -0.96 5.69 -4.54
N ILE A 68 -0.50 4.47 -4.81
CA ILE A 68 0.89 4.04 -4.69
C ILE A 68 1.55 4.10 -6.07
N GLU A 69 2.72 4.74 -6.13
CA GLU A 69 3.54 4.88 -7.33
C GLU A 69 4.96 4.39 -7.05
N VAL A 70 5.51 3.58 -7.95
CA VAL A 70 6.90 3.12 -7.88
C VAL A 70 7.71 3.83 -8.95
N VAL A 71 8.53 4.79 -8.54
CA VAL A 71 9.24 5.70 -9.46
C VAL A 71 10.28 4.93 -10.28
N GLY A 72 10.27 5.13 -11.59
CA GLY A 72 11.26 4.56 -12.52
C GLY A 72 11.07 3.07 -12.85
N ALA A 73 10.18 2.35 -12.17
CA ALA A 73 9.92 0.93 -12.42
C ALA A 73 9.04 0.66 -13.66
N LYS A 74 8.45 1.69 -14.28
CA LYS A 74 7.53 1.59 -15.43
C LYS A 74 6.37 0.61 -15.20
N VAL A 75 5.90 0.53 -13.95
CA VAL A 75 4.73 -0.26 -13.55
C VAL A 75 3.52 0.66 -13.32
N PRO A 76 2.28 0.15 -13.50
CA PRO A 76 1.08 0.95 -13.24
C PRO A 76 0.95 1.33 -11.75
N LYS A 77 0.27 2.45 -11.50
CA LYS A 77 -0.12 2.86 -10.15
C LYS A 77 -1.06 1.84 -9.53
N THR A 78 -0.99 1.70 -8.22
CA THR A 78 -1.87 0.84 -7.42
C THR A 78 -2.75 1.72 -6.55
N TYR A 79 -4.02 1.35 -6.40
CA TYR A 79 -4.97 2.13 -5.60
C TYR A 79 -5.48 1.29 -4.44
N VAL A 80 -5.54 1.86 -3.25
CA VAL A 80 -6.17 1.23 -2.08
C VAL A 80 -7.26 2.16 -1.56
N TYR A 81 -8.50 1.71 -1.67
CA TYR A 81 -9.65 2.39 -1.07
C TYR A 81 -9.77 2.00 0.39
N ILE A 82 -9.87 3.02 1.25
CA ILE A 82 -10.01 2.87 2.69
C ILE A 82 -11.27 3.64 3.09
N PRO A 83 -12.23 3.01 3.81
CA PRO A 83 -13.40 3.70 4.30
C PRO A 83 -13.00 4.90 5.16
N VAL A 84 -13.59 6.06 4.88
CA VAL A 84 -13.37 7.26 5.68
C VAL A 84 -14.49 7.35 6.71
N ASP A 85 -14.13 7.10 7.97
CA ASP A 85 -15.02 7.32 9.11
C ASP A 85 -14.94 8.80 9.49
N TRP A 86 -15.99 9.56 9.15
CA TRP A 86 -16.16 10.97 9.54
C TRP A 86 -16.86 11.08 10.90
#